data_AF-A0AAU4G321-F1
#
_entry.id   AF-A0AAU4G321-F1
#
_cell.length_a   1.000
_cell.length_b   1.000
_cell.length_c   1.000
_cell.angle_alpha   90.00
_cell.angle_beta   90.00
_cell.angle_gamma   90.00
#
_symmetry.space_group_name_H-M   'P 1'
#
loop_
_entity.id
_entity.type
_entity.pdbx_description
1 polymer ?
#
loop_
_entity_poly.entity_id
_entity_poly.type
_entity_poly.pdbx_seq_one_letter_code
_entity_poly.pdbx_strand_id
1 'polypeptide(L)'
;MVTRLESAAATRRALIDAGVRAASRAQEEFLSIVAAVVGPDETRRYGALLFTSAHGIAGTELSGHLTREKWDTTAEDIVGTLVAMTERRPG
;
A
#
# COMPACT_ATOMS: atom_id res chain seq x y z
N MET A 1 -10.56 32.36 -26.93
CA MET A 1 -11.46 32.27 -25.76
C MET A 1 -11.71 30.80 -25.50
N VAL A 2 -10.94 30.18 -24.59
CA VAL A 2 -11.07 28.75 -24.25
C VAL A 2 -12.46 28.54 -23.65
N THR A 3 -13.19 27.55 -24.13
CA THR A 3 -14.55 27.28 -23.65
C THR A 3 -14.52 26.79 -22.21
N ARG A 4 -15.60 27.01 -21.45
CA ARG A 4 -15.70 26.57 -20.04
C ARG A 4 -15.47 25.06 -19.87
N LEU A 5 -15.83 24.27 -20.90
CA LEU A 5 -15.61 22.83 -20.95
C LEU A 5 -14.13 22.46 -21.08
N GLU A 6 -13.37 23.15 -21.94
CA GLU A 6 -11.93 22.95 -22.10
C GLU A 6 -11.16 23.31 -20.81
N SER A 7 -11.55 24.39 -20.12
CA SER A 7 -10.97 24.75 -18.83
C SER A 7 -11.26 23.70 -17.75
N ALA A 8 -12.48 23.16 -17.69
CA ALA A 8 -12.82 22.08 -16.76
C ALA A 8 -12.04 20.78 -17.04
N ALA A 9 -11.86 20.43 -18.32
CA ALA A 9 -11.06 19.27 -18.73
C ALA A 9 -9.58 19.43 -18.36
N ALA A 10 -9.01 20.62 -18.60
CA ALA A 10 -7.64 20.94 -18.20
C ALA A 10 -7.43 20.83 -16.69
N THR A 11 -8.36 21.37 -15.89
CA THR A 11 -8.33 21.24 -14.42
C THR A 11 -8.41 19.79 -13.98
N ARG A 12 -9.32 18.98 -14.56
CA ARG A 12 -9.41 17.54 -14.24
C ARG A 12 -8.11 16.80 -14.55
N ARG A 13 -7.48 17.08 -15.69
CA ARG A 13 -6.19 16.47 -16.04
C ARG A 13 -5.09 16.84 -15.05
N ALA A 14 -4.99 18.12 -14.70
CA ALA A 14 -4.01 18.60 -13.71
C ALA A 14 -4.18 17.93 -12.34
N LEU A 15 -5.44 17.69 -11.91
CA LEU A 15 -5.73 16.97 -10.66
C LEU A 15 -5.31 15.50 -10.72
N ILE A 16 -5.59 14.80 -11.83
CA ILE A 16 -5.15 13.41 -12.01
C ILE A 16 -3.63 13.32 -11.96
N ASP A 17 -2.93 14.21 -12.69
CA ASP A 17 -1.47 14.20 -12.72
C ASP A 17 -0.87 14.52 -11.35
N ALA A 18 -1.50 15.41 -10.59
CA ALA A 18 -1.11 15.69 -9.21
C ALA A 18 -1.31 14.46 -8.30
N GLY A 19 -2.42 13.75 -8.45
CA GLY A 19 -2.69 12.49 -7.74
C GLY A 19 -1.67 11.40 -8.07
N VAL A 20 -1.35 11.21 -9.36
CA VAL A 20 -0.32 10.26 -9.80
C VAL A 20 1.04 10.60 -9.18
N ARG A 21 1.46 11.87 -9.22
CA ARG A 21 2.73 12.30 -8.60
C ARG A 21 2.75 12.06 -7.09
N ALA A 22 1.65 12.31 -6.41
CA ALA A 22 1.55 12.06 -4.97
C ALA A 22 1.65 10.56 -4.66
N ALA A 23 0.93 9.72 -5.41
CA ALA A 23 0.96 8.26 -5.26
C ALA A 23 2.35 7.69 -5.56
N SER A 24 3.01 8.13 -6.62
CA SER A 24 4.37 7.70 -6.96
C SER A 24 5.36 7.99 -5.83
N ARG A 25 5.33 9.21 -5.26
CA ARG A 25 6.21 9.54 -4.12
C ARG A 25 5.92 8.69 -2.89
N ALA A 26 4.65 8.43 -2.58
CA ALA A 26 4.28 7.58 -1.46
C ALA A 26 4.77 6.13 -1.67
N GLN A 27 4.66 5.62 -2.90
CA GLN A 27 5.14 4.29 -3.24
C GLN A 27 6.68 4.20 -3.22
N GLU A 28 7.39 5.23 -3.68
CA GLU A 28 8.85 5.32 -3.58
C GLU A 28 9.33 5.30 -2.12
N GLU A 29 8.69 6.09 -1.26
CA GLU A 29 8.99 6.10 0.18
C GLU A 29 8.72 4.74 0.83
N PHE A 30 7.58 4.12 0.52
CA PHE A 30 7.26 2.78 0.98
C PHE A 30 8.33 1.76 0.56
N LEU A 31 8.74 1.77 -0.71
CA LEU A 31 9.78 0.87 -1.20
C LEU A 31 11.15 1.17 -0.58
N SER A 32 11.45 2.43 -0.25
CA SER A 32 12.67 2.82 0.48
C SER A 32 12.71 2.18 1.87
N ILE A 33 11.59 2.23 2.62
CA ILE A 33 11.46 1.57 3.93
C ILE A 33 11.62 0.06 3.80
N VAL A 34 10.94 -0.55 2.82
CA VAL A 34 11.06 -1.99 2.58
C VAL A 34 12.50 -2.36 2.23
N ALA A 35 13.18 -1.59 1.37
CA ALA A 35 14.57 -1.82 1.01
C ALA A 35 15.52 -1.79 2.21
N ALA A 36 15.27 -0.92 3.19
CA ALA A 36 16.05 -0.87 4.42
C ALA A 36 15.95 -2.17 5.25
N VAL A 37 14.84 -2.90 5.13
CA VAL A 37 14.62 -4.18 5.84
C VAL A 37 15.06 -5.36 4.98
N VAL A 38 14.72 -5.35 3.68
CA VAL A 38 14.87 -6.53 2.81
C VAL A 38 16.05 -6.47 1.83
N GLY A 39 16.78 -5.36 1.80
CA GLY A 39 17.81 -5.12 0.80
C GLY A 39 17.23 -4.81 -0.60
N PRO A 40 18.06 -4.25 -1.50
CA PRO A 40 17.61 -3.71 -2.78
C PRO A 40 17.06 -4.78 -3.74
N ASP A 41 17.62 -5.99 -3.71
CA ASP A 41 17.29 -7.05 -4.67
C ASP A 41 15.87 -7.59 -4.46
N GLU A 42 15.43 -7.66 -3.21
CA GLU A 42 14.14 -8.25 -2.82
C GLU A 42 13.05 -7.19 -2.58
N THR A 43 13.40 -5.90 -2.66
CA THR A 43 12.53 -4.75 -2.34
C THR A 43 11.19 -4.82 -3.07
N ARG A 44 11.21 -5.06 -4.38
CA ARG A 44 9.98 -5.09 -5.18
C ARG A 44 9.09 -6.28 -4.84
N ARG A 45 9.69 -7.45 -4.57
CA ARG A 45 8.94 -8.67 -4.25
C ARG A 45 8.26 -8.53 -2.89
N TYR A 46 9.01 -8.16 -1.85
CA TYR A 46 8.45 -7.97 -0.51
C TYR A 46 7.54 -6.74 -0.43
N GLY A 47 7.85 -5.67 -1.15
CA GLY A 47 6.96 -4.51 -1.24
C GLY A 47 5.59 -4.88 -1.82
N ALA A 48 5.55 -5.68 -2.89
CA ALA A 48 4.29 -6.17 -3.44
C ALA A 48 3.54 -7.09 -2.47
N LEU A 49 4.25 -7.99 -1.77
CA LEU A 49 3.66 -8.87 -0.77
C LEU A 49 3.03 -8.08 0.37
N LEU A 50 3.78 -7.16 0.98
CA LEU A 50 3.29 -6.32 2.07
C LEU A 50 2.09 -5.45 1.63
N PHE A 51 2.17 -4.84 0.45
CA PHE A 51 1.11 -3.95 -0.05
C PHE A 51 -0.20 -4.70 -0.33
N THR A 52 -0.10 -5.89 -0.94
CA THR A 52 -1.27 -6.74 -1.22
C THR A 52 -1.85 -7.34 0.06
N SER A 53 -1.00 -7.77 0.99
CA SER A 53 -1.44 -8.25 2.30
C SER A 53 -2.15 -7.16 3.11
N ALA A 54 -1.63 -5.94 3.16
CA ALA A 54 -2.28 -4.83 3.85
C ALA A 54 -3.70 -4.54 3.31
N HIS A 55 -3.86 -4.58 1.97
CA HIS A 55 -5.19 -4.47 1.35
C HIS A 55 -6.12 -5.62 1.74
N GLY A 56 -5.62 -6.86 1.71
CA GLY A 56 -6.40 -8.04 2.10
C GLY A 56 -6.84 -7.99 3.57
N ILE A 57 -5.94 -7.59 4.47
CA ILE A 57 -6.22 -7.43 5.90
C ILE A 57 -7.30 -6.37 6.11
N ALA A 58 -7.12 -5.18 5.54
CA ALA A 58 -8.10 -4.10 5.66
C ALA A 58 -9.47 -4.50 5.11
N GLY A 59 -9.53 -5.16 3.94
CA GLY A 59 -10.79 -5.65 3.38
C GLY A 59 -11.48 -6.72 4.25
N THR A 60 -10.69 -7.62 4.84
CA THR A 60 -11.20 -8.69 5.72
C THR A 60 -11.67 -8.12 7.06
N GLU A 61 -10.99 -7.10 7.59
CA GLU A 61 -11.40 -6.38 8.79
C GLU A 61 -12.69 -5.58 8.56
N LEU A 62 -12.73 -4.76 7.50
CA LEU A 62 -13.90 -3.94 7.16
C LEU A 62 -15.16 -4.77 6.90
N SER A 63 -15.00 -5.99 6.37
CA SER A 63 -16.11 -6.91 6.16
C SER A 63 -16.49 -7.72 7.40
N GLY A 64 -15.85 -7.50 8.55
CA GLY A 64 -16.10 -8.22 9.80
C GLY A 64 -15.65 -9.69 9.76
N HIS A 65 -14.80 -10.05 8.80
CA HIS A 65 -14.31 -11.42 8.65
C HIS A 65 -13.02 -11.67 9.44
N LEU A 66 -12.40 -10.64 10.02
CA LEU A 66 -11.17 -10.73 10.80
C LEU A 66 -11.41 -10.38 12.27
N THR A 67 -12.25 -11.17 12.94
CA THR A 67 -12.57 -11.00 14.37
C THR A 67 -11.87 -12.04 15.23
N ARG A 68 -11.61 -11.68 16.49
CA ARG A 68 -11.05 -12.60 17.50
C ARG A 68 -11.92 -13.83 17.72
N GLU A 69 -13.24 -13.67 17.66
CA GLU A 69 -14.18 -14.78 17.82
C GLU A 69 -14.06 -15.82 16.69
N LYS A 70 -13.74 -15.38 15.47
CA LYS A 70 -13.69 -16.26 14.29
C LYS A 70 -12.32 -16.91 14.10
N TRP A 71 -11.25 -16.15 14.30
CA TRP A 71 -9.89 -16.56 13.94
C TRP A 71 -8.87 -16.43 15.07
N ASP A 72 -9.31 -16.02 16.27
CA ASP A 72 -8.44 -15.72 17.42
C ASP A 72 -7.30 -14.72 17.10
N THR A 73 -7.55 -13.80 16.17
CA THR A 73 -6.58 -12.79 15.73
C THR A 73 -7.29 -11.49 15.35
N THR A 74 -6.52 -10.41 15.25
CA THR A 74 -6.95 -9.10 14.75
C THR A 74 -6.16 -8.70 13.50
N ALA A 75 -6.59 -7.62 12.83
CA ALA A 75 -5.81 -7.02 11.75
C ALA A 75 -4.40 -6.64 12.20
N GLU A 76 -4.30 -6.02 13.38
CA GLU A 76 -3.03 -5.61 13.98
C GLU A 76 -2.11 -6.82 14.24
N ASP A 77 -2.64 -7.91 14.79
CA ASP A 77 -1.88 -9.13 15.06
C ASP A 77 -1.30 -9.75 13.76
N ILE A 78 -2.08 -9.72 12.66
CA ILE A 78 -1.63 -10.21 11.36
C ILE A 78 -0.58 -9.28 10.75
N VAL A 79 -0.77 -7.96 10.84
CA VAL A 79 0.24 -6.98 10.40
C VAL A 79 1.56 -7.22 11.14
N GLY A 80 1.51 -7.35 12.47
CA GLY A 80 2.69 -7.66 13.28
C GLY A 80 3.37 -8.97 12.86
N THR A 81 2.59 -10.00 12.56
CA THR A 81 3.11 -11.29 12.05
C THR A 81 3.82 -11.11 10.70
N LEU A 82 3.25 -10.37 9.76
CA LEU A 82 3.83 -10.12 8.44
C LEU A 82 5.13 -9.32 8.51
N VAL A 83 5.19 -8.30 9.36
CA VAL A 83 6.41 -7.53 9.61
C VAL A 83 7.49 -8.47 10.14
N ALA A 84 7.16 -9.25 11.17
CA ALA A 84 8.10 -10.15 11.79
C ALA A 84 8.59 -11.28 10.84
N MET A 85 7.75 -11.76 9.93
CA MET A 85 8.16 -12.70 8.87
C MET A 85 9.08 -12.05 7.82
N THR A 86 8.84 -10.77 7.50
CA THR A 86 9.67 -10.00 6.56
C THR A 86 11.06 -9.76 7.12
N GLU A 87 11.16 -9.43 8.41
CA GLU A 87 12.43 -9.25 9.12
C GLU A 87 13.24 -10.55 9.21
N ARG A 88 12.59 -11.69 9.46
CA ARG A 88 13.24 -13.00 9.70
C ARG A 88 13.60 -13.77 8.43
N ARG A 89 13.47 -13.20 7.23
CA ARG A 89 13.72 -13.93 5.99
C ARG A 89 15.15 -14.51 5.96
N PRO A 90 15.33 -15.79 5.57
CA PRO A 90 16.66 -16.28 5.23
C PRO A 90 17.15 -15.54 3.97
N GLY A 91 18.42 -15.11 3.98
CA GLY A 91 19.08 -14.44 2.86
C GLY A 91 19.27 -15.35 1.66
#